data_AF-A0A2E4WMT6-F1
#
_entry.id   AF-A0A2E4WMT6-F1
#
_cell.length_a   1.000
_cell.length_b   1.000
_cell.length_c   1.000
_cell.angle_alpha   90.00
_cell.angle_beta   90.00
_cell.angle_gamma   90.00
#
_symmetry.space_group_name_H-M   'P 1'
#
loop_
_entity.id
_entity.type
_entity.pdbx_description
1 polymer ?
#
loop_
_entity_poly.entity_id
_entity_poly.type
_entity_poly.pdbx_seq_one_letter_code
_entity_poly.pdbx_strand_id
1 'polypeptide(L)'
;MDKSSSSGTKFYGADTNDWIGIIIEFDDQKTQYTGLIGYGWRYKVAIMGFHPSEKSTLSNKDITYAIVAQSPNAGSGAAERLRTPRISQGDVVMGKFLDGDKRQVPVITGILGRTSGTKFGTGRFESKTGYVDGASPKGLVGSETSEAPGPCTASTKSLNSTKGKIEGAAGKLLNDTMGITEELKTGVFENTPAGRLNNLDFGSNLDTDIRDAVNAEREMFGQDPLPDRAVKDESAEEQQAIDDALDIS
;
A
#
# COMPACT_ATOMS: atom_id res chain seq x y z
N MET A 1 15.15 41.25 -25.77
CA MET A 1 14.56 40.39 -26.81
C MET A 1 14.83 38.98 -26.31
N ASP A 2 13.82 38.25 -25.85
CA ASP A 2 12.97 37.49 -26.77
C ASP A 2 11.46 37.68 -26.55
N LYS A 3 10.82 38.15 -27.61
CA LYS A 3 9.40 37.94 -27.87
C LYS A 3 9.30 36.60 -28.60
N SER A 4 8.66 35.61 -28.00
CA SER A 4 8.04 34.50 -28.74
C SER A 4 6.56 34.50 -28.41
N SER A 5 5.80 35.00 -29.38
CA SER A 5 4.35 35.07 -29.39
C SER A 5 3.73 33.69 -29.56
N SER A 6 2.95 33.25 -28.59
CA SER A 6 1.63 32.71 -28.89
C SER A 6 0.75 32.86 -27.65
N SER A 7 -0.38 33.53 -27.79
CA SER A 7 -1.48 33.52 -26.82
C SER A 7 -2.24 32.18 -26.86
N GLY A 8 -1.50 31.07 -26.96
CA GLY A 8 -1.99 29.71 -27.13
C GLY A 8 -1.76 28.91 -25.85
N THR A 9 -2.67 28.00 -25.54
CA THR A 9 -2.76 27.18 -24.33
C THR A 9 -1.39 26.75 -23.80
N LYS A 10 -0.95 27.33 -22.68
CA LYS A 10 0.26 26.88 -21.99
C LYS A 10 -0.06 25.57 -21.26
N PHE A 11 0.63 24.49 -21.62
CA PHE A 11 0.54 23.23 -20.89
C PHE A 11 1.19 23.36 -19.50
N TYR A 12 0.72 22.56 -18.53
CA TYR A 12 1.26 22.55 -17.17
C TYR A 12 2.79 22.38 -17.19
N GLY A 13 3.47 23.25 -16.43
CA GLY A 13 4.92 23.20 -16.24
C GLY A 13 5.77 23.77 -17.39
N ALA A 14 5.16 24.46 -18.36
CA ALA A 14 5.87 25.13 -19.45
C ALA A 14 7.02 26.05 -18.99
N ASP A 15 6.82 26.76 -17.87
CA ASP A 15 7.78 27.72 -17.31
C ASP A 15 8.62 27.12 -16.15
N THR A 16 8.19 26.01 -15.54
CA THR A 16 8.82 25.41 -14.34
C THR A 16 9.52 24.07 -14.61
N ASN A 17 9.50 23.61 -15.87
CA ASN A 17 9.96 22.28 -16.33
C ASN A 17 9.28 21.11 -15.59
N ASP A 18 8.11 21.38 -15.02
CA ASP A 18 7.20 20.34 -14.55
C ASP A 18 6.45 19.75 -15.74
N TRP A 19 5.89 18.58 -15.55
CA TRP A 19 5.13 17.93 -16.60
C TRP A 19 4.06 17.00 -16.03
N ILE A 20 3.07 16.75 -16.88
CA ILE A 20 2.05 15.72 -16.67
C ILE A 20 2.09 14.75 -17.84
N GLY A 21 1.88 13.48 -17.57
CA GLY A 21 1.90 12.46 -18.60
C GLY A 21 1.16 11.21 -18.20
N ILE A 22 1.04 10.28 -19.15
CA ILE A 22 0.41 8.98 -18.94
C ILE A 22 1.42 7.88 -19.14
N ILE A 23 1.35 6.85 -18.29
CA ILE A 23 2.20 5.68 -18.43
C ILE A 23 1.78 4.84 -19.63
N ILE A 24 2.78 4.50 -20.45
CA ILE A 24 2.60 3.72 -21.66
C ILE A 24 2.17 2.28 -21.35
N GLU A 25 1.62 1.59 -22.35
CA GLU A 25 1.25 0.17 -22.30
C GLU A 25 2.44 -0.71 -21.90
N PHE A 26 2.15 -1.77 -21.15
CA PHE A 26 3.10 -2.77 -20.68
C PHE A 26 3.90 -3.38 -21.84
N ASP A 27 3.24 -3.66 -22.96
CA ASP A 27 3.84 -4.28 -24.15
C ASP A 27 5.05 -3.51 -24.70
N ASP A 28 5.03 -2.18 -24.60
CA ASP A 28 6.11 -1.31 -25.08
C ASP A 28 7.27 -1.16 -24.09
N GLN A 29 7.13 -1.69 -22.87
CA GLN A 29 8.13 -1.62 -21.79
C GLN A 29 8.41 -2.99 -21.13
N LYS A 30 8.05 -4.10 -21.80
CA LYS A 30 8.27 -5.48 -21.33
C LYS A 30 9.69 -5.74 -20.86
N THR A 31 10.69 -5.19 -21.55
CA THR A 31 12.12 -5.42 -21.23
C THR A 31 12.53 -4.90 -19.85
N GLN A 32 11.88 -3.85 -19.35
CA GLN A 32 12.10 -3.34 -18.00
C GLN A 32 11.40 -4.23 -16.96
N TYR A 33 10.24 -4.80 -17.28
CA TYR A 33 9.46 -5.66 -16.38
C TYR A 33 9.99 -7.08 -16.26
N THR A 34 10.48 -7.68 -17.35
CA THR A 34 10.97 -9.07 -17.36
C THR A 34 12.37 -9.23 -16.77
N GLY A 35 13.00 -8.14 -16.30
CA GLY A 35 14.26 -8.17 -15.55
C GLY A 35 15.52 -8.46 -16.36
N LEU A 36 15.42 -8.57 -17.70
CA LEU A 36 16.56 -8.94 -18.54
C LEU A 36 17.54 -7.78 -18.82
N ILE A 37 17.05 -6.52 -18.82
CA ILE A 37 17.84 -5.34 -19.25
C ILE A 37 17.59 -4.11 -18.35
N GLY A 38 16.56 -4.15 -17.50
CA GLY A 38 16.11 -3.00 -16.72
C GLY A 38 16.90 -2.79 -15.43
N TYR A 39 17.09 -1.52 -15.05
CA TYR A 39 17.56 -1.13 -13.72
C TYR A 39 16.64 -0.08 -13.11
N GLY A 40 16.58 -0.08 -11.77
CA GLY A 40 15.78 0.84 -10.96
C GLY A 40 14.27 0.78 -11.23
N TRP A 41 13.54 1.67 -10.56
CA TRP A 41 12.12 1.87 -10.80
C TRP A 41 11.93 2.95 -11.86
N ARG A 42 11.63 2.53 -13.09
CA ARG A 42 11.47 3.43 -14.24
C ARG A 42 10.33 2.99 -15.13
N TYR A 43 9.63 3.95 -15.72
CA TYR A 43 8.48 3.72 -16.58
C TYR A 43 8.57 4.59 -17.83
N LYS A 44 8.05 4.10 -18.97
CA LYS A 44 7.87 4.96 -20.14
C LYS A 44 6.64 5.84 -19.95
N VAL A 45 6.81 7.14 -20.10
CA VAL A 45 5.75 8.13 -19.86
C VAL A 45 5.53 8.98 -21.11
N ALA A 46 4.30 8.97 -21.62
CA ALA A 46 3.84 9.92 -22.62
C ALA A 46 3.59 11.28 -21.96
N ILE A 47 4.62 12.11 -21.94
CA ILE A 47 4.56 13.50 -21.47
C ILE A 47 3.74 14.37 -22.45
N MET A 48 2.68 14.99 -21.94
CA MET A 48 1.80 15.87 -22.71
C MET A 48 2.53 17.18 -23.08
N GLY A 49 2.33 17.66 -24.31
CA GLY A 49 2.99 18.86 -24.83
C GLY A 49 4.47 18.68 -25.21
N PHE A 50 5.09 17.55 -24.85
CA PHE A 50 6.46 17.19 -25.26
C PHE A 50 6.47 16.10 -26.33
N HIS A 51 5.71 15.02 -26.11
CA HIS A 51 5.58 13.95 -27.11
C HIS A 51 4.40 14.22 -28.07
N PRO A 52 4.48 13.76 -29.33
CA PRO A 52 3.35 13.83 -30.26
C PRO A 52 2.23 12.87 -29.83
N SER A 53 0.98 13.17 -30.18
CA SER A 53 -0.17 12.27 -29.95
C SER A 53 -0.11 11.01 -30.81
N GLU A 54 0.37 11.14 -32.05
CA GLU A 54 0.41 10.07 -33.02
C GLU A 54 1.56 9.09 -32.78
N LYS A 55 1.24 7.79 -32.79
CA LYS A 55 2.23 6.70 -32.66
C LYS A 55 3.11 6.55 -33.91
N SER A 56 2.71 7.12 -35.05
CA SER A 56 3.46 7.07 -36.32
C SER A 56 4.70 7.96 -36.32
N THR A 57 4.63 9.12 -35.67
CA THR A 57 5.73 10.08 -35.60
C THR A 57 6.82 9.66 -34.62
N LEU A 58 6.41 9.09 -33.48
CA LEU A 58 7.30 8.57 -32.45
C LEU A 58 6.67 7.29 -31.93
N SER A 59 7.40 6.17 -31.92
CA SER A 59 6.88 4.94 -31.33
C SER A 59 6.87 5.04 -29.81
N ASN A 60 5.89 4.41 -29.17
CA ASN A 60 5.87 4.28 -27.71
C ASN A 60 7.13 3.59 -27.17
N LYS A 61 7.71 2.66 -27.94
CA LYS A 61 8.94 1.94 -27.58
C LYS A 61 10.18 2.83 -27.54
N ASP A 62 10.16 3.95 -28.26
CA ASP A 62 11.31 4.85 -28.37
C ASP A 62 11.28 5.98 -27.33
N ILE A 63 10.19 6.08 -26.57
CA ILE A 63 10.07 7.06 -25.48
C ILE A 63 11.08 6.75 -24.37
N THR A 64 11.77 7.79 -23.91
CA THR A 64 12.72 7.71 -22.80
C THR A 64 12.03 7.31 -21.48
N TYR A 65 12.73 6.49 -20.69
CA TYR A 65 12.27 6.10 -19.37
C TYR A 65 12.37 7.25 -18.37
N ALA A 66 11.31 7.44 -17.58
CA ALA A 66 11.31 8.31 -16.41
C ALA A 66 11.59 7.53 -15.13
N ILE A 67 12.48 8.05 -14.28
CA ILE A 67 12.82 7.44 -12.98
C ILE A 67 11.76 7.83 -11.95
N VAL A 68 11.38 6.91 -11.07
CA VAL A 68 10.49 7.21 -9.94
C VAL A 68 11.30 7.78 -8.78
N ALA A 69 10.99 9.00 -8.36
CA ALA A 69 11.44 9.52 -7.09
C ALA A 69 10.63 8.87 -5.97
N GLN A 70 11.25 7.93 -5.24
CA GLN A 70 10.56 7.27 -4.14
C GLN A 70 10.35 8.19 -2.95
N SER A 71 9.16 8.08 -2.36
CA SER A 71 8.83 8.70 -1.09
C SER A 71 9.72 8.12 0.02
N PRO A 72 10.10 8.92 1.04
CA PRO A 72 10.76 8.43 2.24
C PRO A 72 10.02 7.24 2.89
N ASN A 73 8.68 7.21 2.82
CA ASN A 73 7.85 6.15 3.40
C ASN A 73 7.95 4.83 2.63
N ALA A 74 8.33 4.89 1.35
CA ALA A 74 8.59 3.71 0.54
C ALA A 74 10.02 3.18 0.71
N GLY A 75 10.93 3.99 1.28
CA GLY A 75 12.33 3.62 1.48
C GLY A 75 13.14 3.59 0.18
N SER A 76 14.46 3.72 0.34
CA SER A 76 15.41 3.72 -0.79
C SER A 76 15.86 2.32 -1.22
N GLY A 77 15.51 1.29 -0.45
CA GLY A 77 16.09 -0.05 -0.56
C GLY A 77 17.38 -0.27 0.22
N ALA A 78 17.93 0.78 0.84
CA ALA A 78 19.01 0.60 1.81
C ALA A 78 18.53 -0.26 3.00
N ALA A 79 19.38 -1.19 3.45
CA ALA A 79 19.06 -2.15 4.51
C ALA A 79 17.75 -2.91 4.26
N GLU A 80 17.47 -3.26 3.00
CA GLU A 80 16.27 -4.01 2.57
C GLU A 80 14.94 -3.27 2.83
N ARG A 81 14.99 -1.98 3.16
CA ARG A 81 13.81 -1.13 3.38
C ARG A 81 13.34 -0.56 2.05
N LEU A 82 12.57 -1.34 1.31
CA LEU A 82 11.89 -0.89 0.10
C LEU A 82 10.42 -1.30 0.05
N ARG A 83 9.62 -0.45 -0.59
CA ARG A 83 8.30 -0.79 -1.12
C ARG A 83 8.31 -0.54 -2.61
N THR A 84 7.73 -1.47 -3.35
CA THR A 84 7.59 -1.32 -4.81
C THR A 84 6.63 -0.16 -5.14
N PRO A 85 6.92 0.67 -6.15
CA PRO A 85 6.00 1.71 -6.60
C PRO A 85 4.65 1.11 -6.99
N ARG A 86 3.55 1.74 -6.55
CA ARG A 86 2.17 1.33 -6.89
C ARG A 86 1.72 2.09 -8.12
N ILE A 87 2.33 1.72 -9.25
CA ILE A 87 2.16 2.39 -10.53
C ILE A 87 1.80 1.34 -11.59
N SER A 88 0.77 1.60 -12.36
CA SER A 88 0.27 0.74 -13.43
C SER A 88 0.21 1.47 -14.77
N GLN A 89 0.12 0.72 -15.88
CA GLN A 89 -0.06 1.33 -17.20
C GLN A 89 -1.32 2.19 -17.23
N GLY A 90 -1.29 3.30 -17.97
CA GLY A 90 -2.43 4.21 -18.06
C GLY A 90 -2.62 5.14 -16.86
N ASP A 91 -1.81 5.04 -15.82
CA ASP A 91 -1.82 6.02 -14.72
C ASP A 91 -1.39 7.40 -15.19
N VAL A 92 -2.06 8.41 -14.65
CA VAL A 92 -1.69 9.80 -14.85
C VAL A 92 -0.66 10.18 -13.80
N VAL A 93 0.50 10.60 -14.25
CA VAL A 93 1.65 10.91 -13.42
C VAL A 93 2.12 12.34 -13.63
N MET A 94 2.69 12.90 -12.58
CA MET A 94 3.30 14.21 -12.59
C MET A 94 4.78 14.11 -12.24
N GLY A 95 5.58 15.01 -12.79
CA GLY A 95 7.00 14.96 -12.65
C GLY A 95 7.70 16.26 -13.02
N LYS A 96 9.03 16.20 -12.98
CA LYS A 96 9.92 17.30 -13.35
C LYS A 96 11.06 16.78 -14.21
N PHE A 97 11.62 17.63 -15.07
CA PHE A 97 12.89 17.35 -15.72
C PHE A 97 14.05 17.78 -14.82
N LEU A 98 15.02 16.88 -14.59
CA LEU A 98 16.20 17.18 -13.76
C LEU A 98 17.19 18.12 -14.45
N ASP A 99 17.18 18.14 -15.77
CA ASP A 99 18.14 18.88 -16.61
C ASP A 99 17.59 20.22 -17.11
N GLY A 100 16.52 20.72 -16.49
CA GLY A 100 15.91 22.01 -16.80
C GLY A 100 15.39 22.06 -18.23
N ASP A 101 15.84 23.07 -18.99
CA ASP A 101 15.32 23.37 -20.34
C ASP A 101 15.71 22.34 -21.40
N LYS A 102 16.71 21.48 -21.11
CA LYS A 102 17.10 20.38 -22.01
C LYS A 102 16.06 19.26 -22.06
N ARG A 103 15.29 19.07 -20.98
CA ARG A 103 14.14 18.14 -20.89
C ARG A 103 14.44 16.69 -21.34
N GLN A 104 15.63 16.18 -21.04
CA GLN A 104 16.09 14.84 -21.40
C GLN A 104 15.91 13.84 -20.26
N VAL A 105 15.90 14.30 -19.00
CA VAL A 105 15.90 13.43 -17.82
C VAL A 105 14.61 13.59 -17.00
N PRO A 106 13.52 12.89 -17.38
CA PRO A 106 12.26 12.98 -16.65
C PRO A 106 12.27 12.17 -15.35
N VAL A 107 11.68 12.73 -14.29
CA VAL A 107 11.47 12.06 -13.00
C VAL A 107 10.01 12.16 -12.57
N ILE A 108 9.41 11.02 -12.24
CA ILE A 108 8.07 10.91 -11.68
C ILE A 108 8.13 11.27 -10.20
N THR A 109 7.31 12.22 -9.78
CA THR A 109 7.24 12.69 -8.38
C THR A 109 5.88 12.41 -7.74
N GLY A 110 4.83 12.25 -8.55
CA GLY A 110 3.48 12.03 -8.06
C GLY A 110 2.60 11.31 -9.07
N ILE A 111 1.48 10.81 -8.57
CA ILE A 111 0.46 10.09 -9.33
C ILE A 111 -0.88 10.73 -8.99
N LEU A 112 -1.74 10.92 -9.99
CA LEU A 112 -3.11 11.34 -9.77
C LEU A 112 -4.00 10.11 -9.62
N GLY A 113 -4.80 10.08 -8.55
CA GLY A 113 -5.74 9.00 -8.28
C GLY A 113 -6.79 8.87 -9.39
N ARG A 114 -7.12 7.64 -9.75
CA ARG A 114 -8.19 7.35 -10.71
C ARG A 114 -9.54 7.61 -10.05
N THR A 115 -10.50 8.10 -10.82
CA THR A 115 -11.86 8.37 -10.35
C THR A 115 -12.83 7.37 -10.97
N SER A 116 -14.04 7.23 -10.42
CA SER A 116 -15.09 6.41 -11.01
C SER A 116 -15.48 6.83 -12.44
N GLY A 117 -15.18 8.08 -12.83
CA GLY A 117 -15.40 8.61 -14.17
C GLY A 117 -14.24 8.38 -15.16
N THR A 118 -13.15 7.71 -14.76
CA THR A 118 -12.01 7.45 -15.65
C THR A 118 -12.45 6.59 -16.83
N LYS A 119 -12.31 7.12 -18.04
CA LYS A 119 -12.58 6.41 -19.30
C LYS A 119 -11.29 5.80 -19.83
N PHE A 120 -11.36 4.52 -20.19
CA PHE A 120 -10.23 3.83 -20.80
C PHE A 120 -10.27 3.97 -22.31
N GLY A 121 -9.10 4.24 -22.90
CA GLY A 121 -8.95 4.47 -24.32
C GLY A 121 -7.66 3.86 -24.87
N THR A 122 -7.50 3.92 -26.19
CA THR A 122 -6.35 3.35 -26.92
C THR A 122 -5.33 4.41 -27.32
N GLY A 123 -5.68 5.68 -27.18
CA GLY A 123 -4.82 6.82 -27.44
C GLY A 123 -3.57 6.82 -26.55
N ARG A 124 -2.53 7.52 -27.01
CA ARG A 124 -1.29 7.70 -26.26
C ARG A 124 -1.51 8.42 -24.93
N PHE A 125 -2.37 9.43 -24.94
CA PHE A 125 -2.69 10.30 -23.80
C PHE A 125 -4.04 9.97 -23.16
N GLU A 126 -4.51 8.73 -23.33
CA GLU A 126 -5.72 8.23 -22.68
C GLU A 126 -5.34 7.24 -21.58
N SER A 127 -6.14 7.22 -20.50
CA SER A 127 -5.97 6.24 -19.42
C SER A 127 -6.24 4.83 -19.93
N LYS A 128 -5.57 3.85 -19.32
CA LYS A 128 -5.64 2.44 -19.70
C LYS A 128 -5.92 1.60 -18.46
N THR A 129 -6.47 0.43 -18.68
CA THR A 129 -6.58 -0.58 -17.62
C THR A 129 -5.19 -0.92 -17.10
N GLY A 130 -5.04 -1.02 -15.79
CA GLY A 130 -3.85 -1.49 -15.11
C GLY A 130 -3.68 -3.02 -15.16
N TYR A 131 -4.69 -3.76 -15.62
CA TYR A 131 -4.55 -5.19 -15.86
C TYR A 131 -3.70 -5.45 -17.11
N VAL A 132 -2.70 -6.31 -16.96
CA VAL A 132 -1.75 -6.69 -18.00
C VAL A 132 -1.85 -8.19 -18.29
N ASP A 133 -1.46 -8.61 -19.50
CA ASP A 133 -1.32 -10.03 -19.87
C ASP A 133 -2.59 -10.89 -19.65
N GLY A 134 -3.75 -10.35 -20.01
CA GLY A 134 -5.03 -11.05 -19.86
C GLY A 134 -5.49 -11.20 -18.40
N ALA A 135 -4.81 -10.56 -17.45
CA ALA A 135 -5.31 -10.43 -16.09
C ALA A 135 -6.68 -9.75 -16.11
N SER A 136 -7.60 -10.28 -15.32
CA SER A 136 -8.92 -9.71 -15.10
C SER A 136 -9.21 -9.72 -13.60
N PRO A 137 -10.08 -8.83 -13.10
CA PRO A 137 -10.47 -8.87 -11.71
C PRO A 137 -11.21 -10.18 -11.42
N LYS A 138 -10.52 -11.15 -10.80
CA LYS A 138 -11.09 -12.44 -10.40
C LYS A 138 -11.95 -12.29 -9.13
N GLY A 139 -13.07 -11.58 -9.23
CA GLY A 139 -14.08 -11.47 -8.16
C GLY A 139 -13.70 -10.60 -6.96
N LEU A 140 -12.58 -9.87 -7.01
CA LEU A 140 -12.31 -8.73 -6.13
C LEU A 140 -13.09 -7.50 -6.61
N VAL A 141 -13.02 -6.37 -5.90
CA VAL A 141 -13.78 -5.10 -6.10
C VAL A 141 -13.95 -4.66 -7.56
N GLY A 142 -13.12 -5.17 -8.49
CA GLY A 142 -13.37 -5.12 -9.93
C GLY A 142 -13.25 -3.70 -10.49
N SER A 143 -12.78 -2.79 -9.66
CA SER A 143 -12.84 -1.37 -9.86
C SER A 143 -11.43 -0.81 -9.81
N GLU A 144 -11.02 -0.16 -10.89
CA GLU A 144 -9.69 0.44 -11.05
C GLU A 144 -9.72 1.94 -10.73
N THR A 145 -10.47 2.32 -9.69
CA THR A 145 -10.58 3.70 -9.20
C THR A 145 -10.10 3.78 -7.75
N SER A 146 -9.53 4.92 -7.39
CA SER A 146 -9.17 5.25 -6.00
C SER A 146 -10.40 5.51 -5.13
N GLU A 147 -11.58 5.65 -5.72
CA GLU A 147 -12.87 5.79 -5.05
C GLU A 147 -13.57 4.44 -4.83
N ALA A 148 -12.94 3.33 -5.24
CA ALA A 148 -13.53 2.02 -5.04
C ALA A 148 -13.80 1.80 -3.55
N PRO A 149 -15.01 1.36 -3.15
CA PRO A 149 -15.21 0.91 -1.78
C PRO A 149 -14.14 -0.17 -1.54
N GLY A 150 -13.44 -0.09 -0.41
CA GLY A 150 -12.37 -1.03 -0.08
C GLY A 150 -12.82 -2.48 -0.28
N PRO A 151 -11.89 -3.45 -0.43
CA PRO A 151 -12.24 -4.86 -0.64
C PRO A 151 -13.40 -5.20 0.25
N CYS A 152 -14.55 -5.54 -0.36
CA CYS A 152 -15.70 -6.01 0.37
C CYS A 152 -15.14 -7.13 1.24
N THR A 153 -14.89 -6.86 2.52
CA THR A 153 -14.43 -7.89 3.44
C THR A 153 -15.47 -8.97 3.29
N ALA A 154 -15.06 -10.19 2.95
CA ALA A 154 -16.01 -11.27 2.73
C ALA A 154 -17.00 -11.21 3.89
N SER A 155 -18.22 -10.75 3.61
CA SER A 155 -19.26 -10.81 4.61
C SER A 155 -19.31 -12.29 4.91
N THR A 156 -19.13 -12.67 6.17
CA THR A 156 -19.65 -13.95 6.62
C THR A 156 -21.14 -13.85 6.34
N LYS A 157 -21.57 -14.25 5.12
CA LYS A 157 -22.92 -14.75 4.96
C LYS A 157 -22.97 -15.78 6.06
N SER A 158 -23.76 -15.49 7.10
CA SER A 158 -24.10 -16.51 8.07
C SER A 158 -24.44 -17.73 7.23
N LEU A 159 -23.72 -18.82 7.44
CA LEU A 159 -24.00 -20.10 6.82
C LEU A 159 -25.31 -20.66 7.44
N ASN A 160 -26.36 -19.85 7.50
CA ASN A 160 -27.74 -20.29 7.71
C ASN A 160 -28.35 -20.70 6.37
N SER A 161 -27.55 -21.34 5.52
CA SER A 161 -28.06 -22.17 4.43
C SER A 161 -27.50 -23.55 4.65
N THR A 162 -28.38 -24.49 4.98
CA THR A 162 -28.11 -25.92 5.15
C THR A 162 -27.65 -26.62 3.86
N LYS A 163 -27.19 -25.87 2.85
CA LYS A 163 -26.71 -26.34 1.54
C LYS A 163 -25.58 -25.43 1.04
N GLY A 164 -24.45 -25.44 1.73
CA GLY A 164 -23.23 -24.78 1.28
C GLY A 164 -22.49 -25.62 0.27
N LYS A 165 -22.72 -25.42 -1.03
CA LYS A 165 -21.88 -26.03 -2.08
C LYS A 165 -20.63 -25.17 -2.24
N ILE A 166 -19.46 -25.73 -1.91
CA ILE A 166 -18.17 -25.03 -2.09
C ILE A 166 -17.79 -25.14 -3.57
N GLU A 167 -18.10 -24.11 -4.37
CA GLU A 167 -17.60 -24.02 -5.75
C GLU A 167 -16.33 -23.14 -5.78
N GLY A 168 -15.22 -23.74 -6.22
CA GLY A 168 -13.93 -23.06 -6.39
C GLY A 168 -12.73 -24.00 -6.24
N ALA A 169 -11.55 -23.54 -6.69
CA ALA A 169 -10.30 -24.31 -6.68
C ALA A 169 -9.91 -24.89 -5.31
N ALA A 170 -10.32 -24.23 -4.22
CA ALA A 170 -10.15 -24.71 -2.86
C ALA A 170 -10.99 -25.98 -2.59
N GLY A 171 -12.22 -26.07 -3.08
CA GLY A 171 -13.08 -27.25 -2.92
C GLY A 171 -12.52 -28.48 -3.64
N LYS A 172 -11.88 -28.29 -4.80
CA LYS A 172 -11.27 -29.37 -5.58
C LYS A 172 -9.99 -29.91 -4.93
N LEU A 173 -9.15 -29.04 -4.37
CA LEU A 173 -7.94 -29.45 -3.63
C LEU A 173 -8.26 -30.24 -2.35
N LEU A 174 -9.29 -29.82 -1.61
CA LEU A 174 -9.72 -30.50 -0.38
C LEU A 174 -10.29 -31.89 -0.67
N ASN A 175 -11.03 -32.04 -1.78
CA ASN A 175 -11.61 -33.32 -2.19
C ASN A 175 -10.54 -34.27 -2.76
N ASP A 176 -9.68 -33.77 -3.66
CA ASP A 176 -8.69 -34.60 -4.37
C ASP A 176 -7.49 -35.00 -3.49
N THR A 177 -7.16 -34.22 -2.45
CA THR A 177 -5.95 -34.44 -1.62
C THR A 177 -6.26 -34.99 -0.23
N MET A 178 -7.41 -34.65 0.37
CA MET A 178 -7.70 -35.01 1.78
C MET A 178 -8.86 -35.99 1.96
N GLY A 179 -9.50 -36.45 0.88
CA GLY A 179 -10.53 -37.50 0.94
C GLY A 179 -11.77 -37.16 1.78
N ILE A 180 -12.05 -35.87 1.98
CA ILE A 180 -13.20 -35.42 2.78
C ILE A 180 -14.44 -35.41 1.87
N THR A 181 -15.13 -36.54 1.79
CA THR A 181 -16.28 -36.73 0.89
C THR A 181 -17.66 -36.59 1.55
N GLU A 182 -17.75 -36.14 2.81
CA GLU A 182 -19.04 -35.95 3.48
C GLU A 182 -19.17 -34.55 4.09
N GLU A 183 -20.38 -34.02 4.04
CA GLU A 183 -20.74 -32.69 4.56
C GLU A 183 -20.25 -32.52 6.00
N LEU A 184 -19.25 -31.65 6.18
CA LEU A 184 -18.81 -31.20 7.49
C LEU A 184 -19.97 -30.43 8.15
N LYS A 185 -20.67 -31.09 9.09
CA LYS A 185 -21.55 -30.39 10.02
C LYS A 185 -20.69 -29.53 10.94
N THR A 186 -20.76 -28.21 10.74
CA THR A 186 -20.12 -27.25 11.65
C THR A 186 -20.85 -27.28 13.00
N GLY A 187 -20.16 -27.73 14.05
CA GLY A 187 -20.70 -27.83 15.40
C GLY A 187 -19.91 -28.67 16.42
N VAL A 188 -18.72 -29.19 16.08
CA VAL A 188 -17.93 -30.06 16.98
C VAL A 188 -16.95 -29.30 17.88
N PHE A 189 -17.08 -27.97 17.97
CA PHE A 189 -16.45 -27.22 19.05
C PHE A 189 -17.56 -26.78 19.99
N GLU A 190 -17.75 -27.53 21.08
CA GLU A 190 -18.46 -27.01 22.24
C GLU A 190 -17.78 -25.70 22.64
N ASN A 191 -18.60 -24.68 22.91
CA ASN A 191 -18.14 -23.39 23.43
C ASN A 191 -17.09 -23.64 24.53
N THR A 192 -15.84 -23.33 24.23
CA THR A 192 -14.77 -23.38 25.22
C THR A 192 -15.20 -22.50 26.38
N PRO A 193 -15.18 -22.99 27.63
CA PRO A 193 -15.53 -22.18 28.78
C PRO A 193 -14.70 -20.89 28.76
N ALA A 194 -15.37 -19.74 28.91
CA ALA A 194 -14.75 -18.43 28.99
C ALA A 194 -13.63 -18.46 30.04
N GLY A 195 -12.37 -18.46 29.62
CA GLY A 195 -11.25 -18.53 30.57
C GLY A 195 -9.88 -18.85 29.98
N ARG A 196 -9.76 -19.44 28.79
CA ARG A 196 -8.43 -19.81 28.22
C ARG A 196 -7.69 -18.68 27.49
N LEU A 197 -8.23 -17.46 27.43
CA LEU A 197 -7.53 -16.30 26.84
C LEU A 197 -6.75 -15.47 27.85
N ASN A 198 -6.89 -15.74 29.16
CA ASN A 198 -6.22 -14.96 30.21
C ASN A 198 -4.80 -15.46 30.53
N ASN A 199 -4.32 -16.51 29.86
CA ASN A 199 -3.00 -17.12 30.09
C ASN A 199 -2.02 -16.92 28.93
N LEU A 200 -2.24 -15.91 28.08
CA LEU A 200 -1.15 -15.38 27.25
C LEU A 200 -0.38 -14.39 28.11
N ASP A 201 0.72 -14.86 28.70
CA ASP A 201 1.68 -14.04 29.43
C ASP A 201 2.36 -13.06 28.45
N PHE A 202 1.79 -11.86 28.32
CA PHE A 202 2.37 -10.74 27.60
C PHE A 202 3.43 -10.06 28.48
N GLY A 203 4.49 -10.81 28.79
CA GLY A 203 5.80 -10.32 29.22
C GLY A 203 5.80 -9.35 30.39
N SER A 204 6.19 -9.86 31.56
CA SER A 204 6.54 -9.14 32.79
C SER A 204 7.60 -8.01 32.66
N ASN A 205 8.06 -7.68 31.45
CA ASN A 205 9.15 -6.74 31.17
C ASN A 205 8.72 -5.55 30.29
N LEU A 206 7.44 -5.47 29.87
CA LEU A 206 6.99 -4.36 29.02
C LEU A 206 7.07 -3.00 29.75
N ASP A 207 6.82 -3.01 31.06
CA ASP A 207 6.85 -1.80 31.89
C ASP A 207 8.26 -1.26 32.13
N THR A 208 9.28 -2.13 32.14
CA THR A 208 10.69 -1.70 32.25
C THR A 208 11.18 -1.11 30.94
N ASP A 209 10.85 -1.74 29.81
CA ASP A 209 11.27 -1.27 28.48
C ASP A 209 10.66 0.08 28.11
N ILE A 210 9.40 0.32 28.50
CA ILE A 210 8.73 1.63 28.32
C ILE A 210 9.37 2.71 29.20
N ARG A 211 9.74 2.38 30.45
CA ARG A 211 10.38 3.34 31.37
C ARG A 211 11.78 3.72 30.89
N ASP A 212 12.56 2.76 30.44
CA ASP A 212 13.90 3.00 29.91
C ASP A 212 13.85 3.90 28.66
N ALA A 213 12.89 3.66 27.76
CA ALA A 213 12.67 4.53 26.61
C ALA A 213 12.27 5.96 27.01
N VAL A 214 11.37 6.13 27.98
CA VAL A 214 10.92 7.45 28.46
C VAL A 214 12.04 8.19 29.22
N ASN A 215 12.87 7.48 29.97
CA ASN A 215 14.01 8.07 30.67
C ASN A 215 15.11 8.49 29.70
N ALA A 216 15.38 7.71 28.65
CA ALA A 216 16.30 8.09 27.59
C ALA A 216 15.85 9.35 26.84
N GLU A 217 14.55 9.52 26.59
CA GLU A 217 14.00 10.75 26.03
C GLU A 217 14.18 11.93 27.01
N ARG A 218 13.90 11.76 28.29
CA ARG A 218 14.06 12.82 29.32
C ARG A 218 15.50 13.28 29.47
N GLU A 219 16.47 12.36 29.41
CA GLU A 219 17.90 12.71 29.41
C GLU A 219 18.27 13.56 28.19
N MET A 220 17.76 13.23 27.00
CA MET A 220 17.98 14.06 25.81
C MET A 220 17.41 15.47 25.95
N PHE A 221 16.31 15.64 26.69
CA PHE A 221 15.68 16.94 26.95
C PHE A 221 16.16 17.61 28.25
N GLY A 222 17.19 17.06 28.92
CA GLY A 222 17.77 17.62 30.14
C GLY A 222 16.80 17.65 31.33
N GLN A 223 15.88 16.69 31.38
CA GLN A 223 14.81 16.61 32.35
C GLN A 223 15.04 15.40 33.27
N ASP A 224 14.71 15.52 34.55
CA ASP A 224 14.99 14.47 35.53
C ASP A 224 14.26 13.16 35.19
N PRO A 225 14.89 11.99 35.42
CA PRO A 225 14.29 10.68 35.18
C PRO A 225 13.05 10.48 36.07
N LEU A 226 12.14 9.62 35.62
CA LEU A 226 10.98 9.27 36.43
C LEU A 226 11.44 8.57 37.72
N PRO A 227 10.84 8.90 38.88
CA PRO A 227 11.16 8.21 40.12
C PRO A 227 10.78 6.74 40.03
N ASP A 228 11.60 5.86 40.60
CA ASP A 228 11.29 4.44 40.74
C ASP A 228 9.98 4.30 41.52
N ARG A 229 8.93 3.85 40.84
CA ARG A 229 7.74 3.36 41.53
C ARG A 229 8.16 2.08 42.24
N ALA A 230 8.42 2.18 43.55
CA ALA A 230 8.27 1.01 44.42
C ALA A 230 6.90 0.42 44.12
N VAL A 231 6.87 -0.85 43.71
CA VAL A 231 5.63 -1.63 43.71
C VAL A 231 5.15 -1.59 45.15
N LYS A 232 4.22 -0.70 45.46
CA LYS A 232 3.45 -0.85 46.68
C LYS A 232 2.63 -2.10 46.43
N ASP A 233 2.97 -3.17 47.14
CA ASP A 233 2.05 -4.28 47.32
C ASP A 233 0.82 -3.71 48.05
N GLU A 234 -0.12 -3.17 47.28
CA GLU A 234 -1.38 -2.62 47.79
C GLU A 234 -2.20 -3.69 48.54
N SER A 235 -1.82 -4.97 48.44
CA SER A 235 -2.41 -6.07 49.22
C SER A 235 -1.99 -6.09 50.70
N ALA A 236 -0.81 -5.57 51.06
CA ALA A 236 -0.30 -5.63 52.43
C ALA A 236 -0.91 -4.55 53.33
N GLU A 237 -1.11 -3.32 52.82
CA GLU A 237 -1.79 -2.25 53.56
C GLU A 237 -3.30 -2.55 53.74
N GLU A 238 -3.93 -3.23 52.78
CA GLU A 238 -5.34 -3.61 52.87
C GLU A 238 -5.58 -4.78 53.86
N GLN A 239 -4.64 -5.72 53.99
CA GLN A 239 -4.70 -6.80 54.99
C GLN A 239 -4.41 -6.32 56.41
N GLN A 240 -3.47 -5.39 56.59
CA GLN A 240 -3.22 -4.76 57.89
C GLN A 240 -4.45 -3.98 58.40
N ALA A 241 -5.15 -3.28 57.50
CA ALA A 241 -6.39 -2.55 57.84
C ALA A 241 -7.58 -3.48 58.16
N ILE A 242 -7.61 -4.70 57.62
CA ILE A 242 -8.62 -5.72 57.92
C ILE A 242 -8.34 -6.40 59.27
N ASP A 243 -7.08 -6.71 59.56
CA ASP A 243 -6.67 -7.31 60.84
C ASP A 243 -6.87 -6.33 62.01
N ASP A 244 -6.55 -5.04 61.83
CA ASP A 244 -6.80 -4.00 62.85
C ASP A 244 -8.30 -3.76 63.11
N ALA A 245 -9.18 -4.07 62.15
CA ALA A 245 -10.63 -3.97 62.33
C ALA A 245 -11.25 -5.21 63.02
N LEU A 246 -10.57 -6.36 62.99
CA LEU A 246 -10.99 -7.61 63.63
C LEU A 246 -10.58 -7.69 65.10
N ASP A 247 -9.60 -6.89 65.55
CA ASP A 247 -9.11 -6.87 66.94
C ASP A 247 -9.95 -5.95 67.87
N ILE A 248 -11.08 -5.41 67.38
CA ILE A 248 -12.00 -4.53 68.14
C ILE A 248 -13.38 -5.19 68.41
N SER A 249 -13.55 -6.51 68.19
CA SER A 249 -14.79 -7.24 68.55
C SER A 249 -14.66 -8.10 69.80
#